data_AF-A0A7J8VTD3-F1
#
_entry.id   AF-A0A7J8VTD3-F1
#
_cell.length_a   1.000
_cell.length_b   1.000
_cell.length_c   1.000
_cell.angle_alpha   90.00
_cell.angle_beta   90.00
_cell.angle_gamma   90.00
#
_symmetry.space_group_name_H-M   'P 1'
#
loop_
_entity.id
_entity.type
_entity.pdbx_description
1 polymer ?
#
loop_
_entity_poly.entity_id
_entity_poly.type
_entity_poly.pdbx_seq_one_letter_code
_entity_poly.pdbx_strand_id
1 'polypeptide(L)'
;DLKVALAEIRIRSTLEGILQKKKLAVNNGDSPEIHAQKVDKLKVLSESLANSSIKAEKRISDHRLQKEEALTVRVVKANEADEREKEIVAEISELEKQRDQLEAELKKVHISLVAANARLHNVREERDHFYEANDQIVAHLKTKEDELSKSISACKVEAKVLHTWINFLEDTWLLQSSYVETKNKQVVEELERHEDYFVNFAITLLSAYKKELGPSISRISKFVENLKKLSESARNDDSKESNPRKHLEEEYLGYETKSYLLTVSPFQIITIFSVVENLREHFNAKHGTTSRKDDPKVKELFDDIEKLRVEFETIERPILEMETPKVDSPDERLQEILSPHPPLESTQPKLDTKENPKTQPKPDTKENPETQPVLDAAAELAKLESEFGKVNQDYTSEEIGDWEFDELERELISGDSASGK
;
A
#
# COMPACT_ATOMS: atom_id res chain seq x y z
N ASP A 1 22.73 -189.60 -100.18
CA ASP A 1 23.17 -188.60 -99.18
C ASP A 1 23.90 -187.37 -99.74
N LEU A 2 23.25 -186.54 -100.57
CA LEU A 2 23.81 -185.23 -100.99
C LEU A 2 23.00 -184.03 -100.48
N LYS A 3 21.70 -184.22 -100.21
CA LYS A 3 20.78 -183.16 -99.74
C LYS A 3 21.05 -182.71 -98.29
N VAL A 4 21.54 -183.60 -97.43
CA VAL A 4 21.80 -183.30 -96.01
C VAL A 4 23.01 -182.36 -95.85
N ALA A 5 24.09 -182.59 -96.59
CA ALA A 5 25.30 -181.74 -96.53
C ALA A 5 25.04 -180.30 -97.01
N LEU A 6 24.23 -180.12 -98.06
CA LEU A 6 23.85 -178.78 -98.55
C LEU A 6 23.01 -177.99 -97.55
N ALA A 7 22.10 -178.65 -96.82
CA ALA A 7 21.32 -178.01 -95.76
C ALA A 7 22.22 -177.55 -94.60
N GLU A 8 23.23 -178.35 -94.24
CA GLU A 8 24.15 -178.02 -93.15
C GLU A 8 25.12 -176.88 -93.52
N ILE A 9 25.61 -176.82 -94.77
CA ILE A 9 26.38 -175.65 -95.26
C ILE A 9 25.53 -174.38 -95.20
N ARG A 10 24.26 -174.45 -95.60
CA ARG A 10 23.34 -173.29 -95.53
C ARG A 10 23.15 -172.83 -94.09
N ILE A 11 22.93 -173.75 -93.14
CA ILE A 11 22.78 -173.40 -91.71
C ILE A 11 24.06 -172.78 -91.16
N ARG A 12 25.22 -173.38 -91.43
CA ARG A 12 26.52 -172.86 -90.96
C ARG A 12 26.84 -171.49 -91.54
N SER A 13 26.55 -171.26 -92.82
CA SER A 13 26.70 -169.94 -93.45
C SER A 13 25.72 -168.91 -92.87
N THR A 14 24.49 -169.31 -92.53
CA THR A 14 23.51 -168.43 -91.89
C THR A 14 23.94 -168.05 -90.47
N LEU A 15 24.47 -169.01 -89.70
CA LEU A 15 25.00 -168.76 -88.36
C LEU A 15 26.21 -167.83 -88.39
N GLU A 16 27.10 -167.99 -89.36
CA GLU A 16 28.25 -167.11 -89.56
C GLU A 16 27.80 -165.67 -89.90
N GLY A 17 26.80 -165.52 -90.76
CA GLY A 17 26.18 -164.22 -91.04
C GLY A 17 25.56 -163.56 -89.80
N ILE A 18 24.92 -164.33 -88.91
CA ILE A 18 24.36 -163.82 -87.64
C ILE A 18 25.48 -163.43 -86.66
N LEU A 19 26.54 -164.24 -86.55
CA LEU A 19 27.67 -163.95 -85.67
C LEU A 19 28.46 -162.71 -86.13
N GLN A 20 28.62 -162.49 -87.44
CA GLN A 20 29.23 -161.27 -87.96
C GLN A 20 28.36 -160.03 -87.67
N LYS A 21 27.03 -160.14 -87.79
CA LYS A 21 26.10 -159.06 -87.39
C LYS A 21 26.17 -158.76 -85.89
N LYS A 22 26.27 -159.79 -85.04
CA LYS A 22 26.46 -159.62 -83.58
C LYS A 22 27.80 -158.95 -83.26
N LYS A 23 28.87 -159.31 -83.96
CA LYS A 23 30.20 -158.68 -83.82
C LYS A 23 30.17 -157.20 -84.21
N LEU A 24 29.47 -156.85 -85.29
CA LEU A 24 29.23 -155.45 -85.68
C LEU A 24 28.41 -154.70 -84.63
N ALA A 25 27.34 -155.29 -84.09
CA ALA A 25 26.49 -154.65 -83.08
C ALA A 25 27.20 -154.36 -81.75
N VAL A 26 28.15 -155.21 -81.33
CA VAL A 26 28.93 -155.03 -80.09
C VAL A 26 30.04 -153.99 -80.26
N ASN A 27 30.57 -153.81 -81.47
CA ASN A 27 31.63 -152.85 -81.77
C ASN A 27 31.11 -151.45 -82.14
N ASN A 28 29.81 -151.17 -81.98
CA ASN A 28 29.20 -149.86 -82.28
C ASN A 28 29.36 -148.82 -81.14
N GLY A 29 30.27 -149.05 -80.19
CA GLY A 29 30.63 -148.10 -79.12
C GLY A 29 31.94 -147.36 -79.40
N ASP A 30 32.15 -146.23 -78.72
CA ASP A 30 33.47 -145.58 -78.72
C ASP A 30 34.55 -146.54 -78.21
N SER A 31 35.77 -146.44 -78.75
CA SER A 31 36.95 -147.11 -78.17
C SER A 31 37.16 -146.66 -76.69
N PRO A 32 37.65 -147.52 -75.78
CA PRO A 32 37.92 -147.16 -74.39
C PRO A 32 38.74 -145.87 -74.21
N GLU A 33 39.67 -145.60 -75.14
CA GLU A 33 40.48 -144.38 -75.20
C GLU A 33 39.62 -143.11 -75.44
N ILE A 34 38.68 -143.18 -76.38
CA ILE A 34 37.75 -142.10 -76.72
C ILE A 34 36.77 -141.86 -75.57
N HIS A 35 36.33 -142.94 -74.91
CA HIS A 35 35.50 -142.85 -73.71
C HIS A 35 36.23 -142.13 -72.56
N ALA A 36 37.48 -142.49 -72.27
CA ALA A 36 38.30 -141.84 -71.25
C ALA A 36 38.51 -140.34 -71.55
N GLN A 37 38.82 -139.98 -72.80
CA GLN A 37 38.92 -138.57 -73.21
C GLN A 37 37.60 -137.80 -73.06
N LYS A 38 36.44 -138.41 -73.37
CA LYS A 38 35.13 -137.80 -73.15
C LYS A 38 34.87 -137.57 -71.65
N VAL A 39 35.22 -138.53 -70.79
CA VAL A 39 35.10 -138.40 -69.33
C VAL A 39 36.02 -137.30 -68.78
N ASP A 40 37.27 -137.23 -69.21
CA ASP A 40 38.21 -136.20 -68.75
C ASP A 40 37.79 -134.80 -69.21
N LYS A 41 37.30 -134.65 -70.46
CA LYS A 41 36.67 -133.39 -70.92
C LYS A 41 35.49 -133.01 -70.04
N LEU A 42 34.62 -133.95 -69.68
CA LEU A 42 33.48 -133.70 -68.78
C LEU A 42 33.93 -133.34 -67.36
N LYS A 43 35.00 -133.95 -66.84
CA LYS A 43 35.58 -133.58 -65.54
C LYS A 43 36.12 -132.16 -65.54
N VAL A 44 36.90 -131.78 -66.56
CA VAL A 44 37.43 -130.41 -66.71
C VAL A 44 36.29 -129.40 -66.86
N LEU A 45 35.25 -129.72 -67.65
CA LEU A 45 34.06 -128.87 -67.76
C LEU A 45 33.31 -128.76 -66.43
N SER A 46 33.18 -129.86 -65.68
CA SER A 46 32.55 -129.87 -64.36
C SER A 46 33.34 -129.02 -63.35
N GLU A 47 34.66 -129.14 -63.33
CA GLU A 47 35.54 -128.36 -62.45
C GLU A 47 35.55 -126.88 -62.84
N SER A 48 35.59 -126.56 -64.13
CA SER A 48 35.45 -125.18 -64.62
C SER A 48 34.09 -124.59 -64.28
N LEU A 49 33.02 -125.38 -64.38
CA LEU A 49 31.67 -124.95 -64.01
C LEU A 49 31.55 -124.73 -62.50
N ALA A 50 32.12 -125.62 -61.68
CA ALA A 50 32.18 -125.47 -60.22
C ALA A 50 32.97 -124.22 -59.82
N ASN A 51 34.16 -124.00 -60.40
CA ASN A 51 34.97 -122.81 -60.16
C ASN A 51 34.24 -121.53 -60.59
N SER A 52 33.51 -121.57 -61.71
CA SER A 52 32.66 -120.45 -62.16
C SER A 52 31.49 -120.20 -61.20
N SER A 53 30.85 -121.25 -60.67
CA SER A 53 29.78 -121.14 -59.66
C SER A 53 30.30 -120.49 -58.38
N ILE A 54 31.42 -120.99 -57.83
CA ILE A 54 32.06 -120.42 -56.63
C ILE A 54 32.41 -118.95 -56.83
N LYS A 55 32.95 -118.59 -58.01
CA LYS A 55 33.27 -117.19 -58.32
C LYS A 55 32.02 -116.32 -58.41
N ALA A 56 30.91 -116.83 -58.95
CA ALA A 56 29.64 -116.12 -59.01
C ALA A 56 29.01 -115.97 -57.61
N GLU A 57 28.99 -117.03 -56.81
CA GLU A 57 28.53 -117.03 -55.41
C GLU A 57 29.32 -116.03 -54.56
N LYS A 58 30.66 -116.01 -54.70
CA LYS A 58 31.50 -115.02 -54.02
C LYS A 58 31.11 -113.59 -54.39
N ARG A 59 30.94 -113.29 -55.69
CA ARG A 59 30.49 -111.94 -56.14
C ARG A 59 29.12 -111.58 -55.59
N ILE A 60 28.17 -112.52 -55.55
CA ILE A 60 26.84 -112.30 -54.96
C ILE A 60 26.98 -111.97 -53.48
N SER A 61 27.81 -112.71 -52.73
CA SER A 61 28.07 -112.45 -51.33
C SER A 61 28.72 -111.08 -51.10
N ASP A 62 29.75 -110.74 -51.88
CA ASP A 62 30.45 -109.44 -51.80
C ASP A 62 29.49 -108.27 -52.12
N HIS A 63 28.66 -108.40 -53.16
CA HIS A 63 27.64 -107.39 -53.49
C HIS A 63 26.56 -107.27 -52.41
N ARG A 64 26.15 -108.39 -51.80
CA ARG A 64 25.20 -108.37 -50.68
C ARG A 64 25.79 -107.63 -49.48
N LEU A 65 27.07 -107.86 -49.18
CA LEU A 65 27.79 -107.16 -48.10
C LEU A 65 27.87 -105.65 -48.38
N GLN A 66 28.30 -105.24 -49.57
CA GLN A 66 28.34 -103.81 -49.95
C GLN A 66 26.96 -103.14 -49.86
N LYS A 67 25.90 -103.85 -50.25
CA LYS A 67 24.52 -103.36 -50.13
C LYS A 67 24.13 -103.18 -48.65
N GLU A 68 24.48 -104.13 -47.79
CA GLU A 68 24.23 -104.06 -46.36
C GLU A 68 24.99 -102.91 -45.69
N GLU A 69 26.27 -102.72 -46.03
CA GLU A 69 27.08 -101.57 -45.58
C GLU A 69 26.49 -100.23 -46.04
N ALA A 70 26.09 -100.12 -47.32
CA ALA A 70 25.47 -98.89 -47.85
C ALA A 70 24.13 -98.58 -47.19
N LEU A 71 23.32 -99.59 -46.87
CA LEU A 71 22.08 -99.43 -46.10
C LEU A 71 22.38 -98.98 -44.67
N THR A 72 23.37 -99.58 -44.03
CA THR A 72 23.80 -99.20 -42.67
C THR A 72 24.25 -97.73 -42.64
N VAL A 73 25.11 -97.31 -43.57
CA VAL A 73 25.55 -95.90 -43.69
C VAL A 73 24.37 -94.96 -43.95
N ARG A 74 23.41 -95.36 -44.81
CA ARG A 74 22.21 -94.55 -45.06
C ARG A 74 21.39 -94.35 -43.79
N VAL A 75 21.18 -95.41 -43.00
CA VAL A 75 20.44 -95.33 -41.73
C VAL A 75 21.18 -94.44 -40.73
N VAL A 76 22.49 -94.60 -40.57
CA VAL A 76 23.29 -93.74 -39.67
C VAL A 76 23.19 -92.28 -40.08
N LYS A 77 23.37 -91.96 -41.37
CA LYS A 77 23.26 -90.58 -41.87
C LYS A 77 21.85 -89.99 -41.72
N ALA A 78 20.81 -90.81 -41.90
CA ALA A 78 19.44 -90.37 -41.68
C ALA A 78 19.19 -90.03 -40.20
N ASN A 79 19.67 -90.86 -39.27
CA ASN A 79 19.55 -90.60 -37.83
C ASN A 79 20.36 -89.36 -37.41
N GLU A 80 21.59 -89.20 -37.91
CA GLU A 80 22.39 -88.00 -37.64
C GLU A 80 21.76 -86.71 -38.21
N ALA A 81 21.06 -86.79 -39.34
CA ALA A 81 20.33 -85.66 -39.91
C ALA A 81 19.09 -85.33 -39.06
N ASP A 82 18.34 -86.35 -38.62
CA ASP A 82 17.17 -86.21 -37.74
C ASP A 82 17.55 -85.59 -36.37
N GLU A 83 18.65 -86.02 -35.77
CA GLU A 83 19.13 -85.43 -34.51
C GLU A 83 19.60 -83.98 -34.68
N ARG A 84 20.28 -83.65 -35.79
CA ARG A 84 20.64 -82.24 -36.09
C ARG A 84 19.39 -81.39 -36.37
N GLU A 85 18.39 -81.94 -37.05
CA GLU A 85 17.12 -81.24 -37.28
C GLU A 85 16.42 -80.93 -35.96
N LYS A 86 16.36 -81.90 -35.04
CA LYS A 86 15.81 -81.69 -33.68
C LYS A 86 16.59 -80.63 -32.90
N GLU A 87 17.92 -80.63 -32.97
CA GLU A 87 18.77 -79.63 -32.31
C GLU A 87 18.49 -78.22 -32.86
N ILE A 88 18.43 -78.06 -34.18
CA ILE A 88 18.11 -76.77 -34.83
C ILE A 88 16.69 -76.32 -34.49
N VAL A 89 15.71 -77.23 -34.48
CA VAL A 89 14.33 -76.89 -34.09
C VAL A 89 14.27 -76.43 -32.63
N ALA A 90 15.04 -77.05 -31.74
CA ALA A 90 15.14 -76.61 -30.34
C ALA A 90 15.82 -75.24 -30.22
N GLU A 91 16.88 -74.99 -30.99
CA GLU A 91 17.57 -73.69 -31.05
C GLU A 91 16.63 -72.58 -31.55
N ILE A 92 15.90 -72.82 -32.65
CA ILE A 92 14.90 -71.88 -33.19
C ILE A 92 13.85 -71.57 -32.13
N SER A 93 13.32 -72.58 -31.44
CA SER A 93 12.31 -72.38 -30.39
C SER A 93 12.83 -71.51 -29.24
N GLU A 94 14.10 -71.67 -28.85
CA GLU A 94 14.71 -70.84 -27.82
C GLU A 94 14.96 -69.40 -28.30
N LEU A 95 15.44 -69.23 -29.54
CA LEU A 95 15.62 -67.91 -30.14
C LEU A 95 14.30 -67.14 -30.30
N GLU A 96 13.21 -67.81 -30.65
CA GLU A 96 11.87 -67.21 -30.72
C GLU A 96 11.40 -66.72 -29.35
N LYS A 97 11.62 -67.49 -28.28
CA LYS A 97 11.30 -67.04 -26.91
C LYS A 97 12.13 -65.83 -26.50
N GLN A 98 13.42 -65.81 -26.84
CA GLN A 98 14.29 -64.66 -26.56
C GLN A 98 13.84 -63.41 -27.33
N ARG A 99 13.44 -63.55 -28.60
CA ARG A 99 12.85 -62.47 -29.39
C ARG A 99 11.60 -61.91 -28.71
N ASP A 100 10.67 -62.77 -28.31
CA ASP A 100 9.40 -62.36 -27.70
C ASP A 100 9.63 -61.63 -26.35
N GLN A 101 10.60 -62.09 -25.56
CA GLN A 101 10.99 -61.43 -24.32
C GLN A 101 11.62 -60.05 -24.57
N LEU A 102 12.50 -59.93 -25.57
CA LEU A 102 13.09 -58.63 -25.95
C LEU A 102 12.03 -57.67 -26.47
N GLU A 103 11.05 -58.15 -27.26
CA GLU A 103 9.94 -57.34 -27.73
C GLU A 103 9.06 -56.83 -26.58
N ALA A 104 8.81 -57.68 -25.57
CA ALA A 104 8.07 -57.29 -24.36
C ALA A 104 8.81 -56.20 -23.56
N GLU A 105 10.12 -56.35 -23.34
CA GLU A 105 10.92 -55.32 -22.67
C GLU A 105 11.00 -54.03 -23.50
N LEU A 106 11.12 -54.12 -24.82
CA LEU A 106 11.09 -52.95 -25.71
C LEU A 106 9.76 -52.19 -25.59
N LYS A 107 8.62 -52.89 -25.59
CA LYS A 107 7.29 -52.29 -25.39
C LYS A 107 7.19 -51.59 -24.04
N LYS A 108 7.71 -52.21 -22.98
CA LYS A 108 7.73 -51.62 -21.62
C LYS A 108 8.59 -50.36 -21.54
N VAL A 109 9.78 -50.38 -22.14
CA VAL A 109 10.65 -49.20 -22.24
C VAL A 109 9.98 -48.11 -23.05
N HIS A 110 9.33 -48.45 -24.17
CA HIS A 110 8.61 -47.50 -25.00
C HIS A 110 7.48 -46.79 -24.25
N ILE A 111 6.62 -47.54 -23.55
CA ILE A 111 5.55 -46.96 -22.70
C ILE A 111 6.15 -46.05 -21.62
N SER A 112 7.23 -46.48 -20.98
CA SER A 112 7.92 -45.69 -19.95
C SER A 112 8.53 -44.40 -20.51
N LEU A 113 9.08 -44.45 -21.73
CA LEU A 113 9.64 -43.31 -22.44
C LEU A 113 8.55 -42.30 -22.82
N VAL A 114 7.43 -42.76 -23.36
CA VAL A 114 6.27 -41.90 -23.67
C VAL A 114 5.76 -41.22 -22.40
N ALA A 115 5.60 -41.95 -21.30
CA ALA A 115 5.20 -41.39 -20.02
C ALA A 115 6.23 -40.38 -19.47
N ALA A 116 7.53 -40.65 -19.60
CA ALA A 116 8.58 -39.73 -19.18
C ALA A 116 8.59 -38.43 -20.03
N ASN A 117 8.39 -38.54 -21.34
CA ASN A 117 8.29 -37.39 -22.24
C ASN A 117 7.06 -36.53 -21.93
N ALA A 118 5.91 -37.15 -21.64
CA ALA A 118 4.72 -36.41 -21.21
C ALA A 118 4.97 -35.63 -19.91
N ARG A 119 5.61 -36.25 -18.91
CA ARG A 119 6.01 -35.56 -17.67
C ARG A 119 6.99 -34.42 -17.93
N LEU A 120 7.97 -34.63 -18.81
CA LEU A 120 8.94 -33.60 -19.19
C LEU A 120 8.25 -32.41 -19.86
N HIS A 121 7.26 -32.66 -20.73
CA HIS A 121 6.46 -31.61 -21.34
C HIS A 121 5.72 -30.79 -20.28
N ASN A 122 4.98 -31.45 -19.37
CA ASN A 122 4.26 -30.77 -18.30
C ASN A 122 5.18 -29.91 -17.41
N VAL A 123 6.34 -30.43 -17.00
CA VAL A 123 7.32 -29.67 -16.21
C VAL A 123 7.87 -28.46 -16.96
N ARG A 124 8.07 -28.56 -18.29
CA ARG A 124 8.51 -27.42 -19.10
C ARG A 124 7.43 -26.34 -19.19
N GLU A 125 6.19 -26.75 -19.38
CA GLU A 125 5.05 -25.85 -19.45
C GLU A 125 4.81 -25.14 -18.11
N GLU A 126 4.83 -25.87 -16.98
CA GLU A 126 4.75 -25.27 -15.64
C GLU A 126 5.88 -24.26 -15.38
N ARG A 127 7.09 -24.59 -15.81
CA ARG A 127 8.25 -23.69 -15.71
C ARG A 127 8.04 -22.42 -16.55
N ASP A 128 7.52 -22.54 -17.76
CA ASP A 128 7.31 -21.39 -18.65
C ASP A 128 6.18 -20.48 -18.11
N HIS A 129 5.09 -21.06 -17.59
CA HIS A 129 4.05 -20.30 -16.86
C HIS A 129 4.61 -19.60 -15.61
N PHE A 130 5.51 -20.27 -14.87
CA PHE A 130 6.16 -19.65 -13.71
C PHE A 130 7.02 -18.46 -14.11
N TYR A 131 7.78 -18.55 -15.20
CA TYR A 131 8.58 -17.43 -15.70
C TYR A 131 7.69 -16.27 -16.13
N GLU A 132 6.60 -16.52 -16.86
CA GLU A 132 5.67 -15.48 -17.26
C GLU A 132 5.02 -14.78 -16.05
N ALA A 133 4.55 -15.56 -15.07
CA ALA A 133 3.99 -15.00 -13.83
C ALA A 133 5.02 -14.18 -13.05
N ASN A 134 6.28 -14.64 -13.00
CA ASN A 134 7.35 -13.90 -12.35
C ASN A 134 7.67 -12.59 -13.08
N ASP A 135 7.73 -12.60 -14.41
CA ASP A 135 7.94 -11.40 -15.23
C ASP A 135 6.82 -10.37 -15.01
N GLN A 136 5.57 -10.82 -14.91
CA GLN A 136 4.43 -9.96 -14.57
C GLN A 136 4.57 -9.34 -13.17
N ILE A 137 4.99 -10.11 -12.16
CA ILE A 137 5.24 -9.60 -10.79
C ILE A 137 6.34 -8.54 -10.82
N VAL A 138 7.46 -8.81 -11.50
CA VAL A 138 8.57 -7.86 -11.62
C VAL A 138 8.12 -6.57 -12.31
N ALA A 139 7.33 -6.66 -13.38
CA ALA A 139 6.78 -5.49 -14.07
C ALA A 139 5.85 -4.66 -13.17
N HIS A 140 4.97 -5.31 -12.39
CA HIS A 140 4.10 -4.63 -11.43
C HIS A 140 4.91 -3.94 -10.32
N LEU A 141 5.90 -4.62 -9.74
CA LEU A 141 6.77 -4.04 -8.71
C LEU A 141 7.54 -2.82 -9.23
N LYS A 142 8.06 -2.89 -10.45
CA LYS A 142 8.73 -1.76 -11.10
C LYS A 142 7.80 -0.56 -11.29
N THR A 143 6.56 -0.82 -11.71
CA THR A 143 5.55 0.24 -11.84
C THR A 143 5.24 0.90 -10.50
N LYS A 144 5.12 0.10 -9.42
CA LYS A 144 4.93 0.63 -8.06
C LYS A 144 6.13 1.42 -7.54
N GLU A 145 7.35 0.96 -7.83
CA GLU A 145 8.56 1.70 -7.53
C GLU A 145 8.59 3.07 -8.23
N ASP A 146 8.23 3.12 -9.51
CA ASP A 146 8.15 4.36 -10.29
C ASP A 146 7.07 5.33 -9.75
N GLU A 147 5.90 4.81 -9.37
CA GLU A 147 4.83 5.60 -8.71
C GLU A 147 5.30 6.19 -7.39
N LEU A 148 5.93 5.39 -6.52
CA LEU A 148 6.47 5.85 -5.24
C LEU A 148 7.58 6.87 -5.43
N SER A 149 8.46 6.67 -6.42
CA SER A 149 9.53 7.60 -6.75
C SER A 149 8.97 8.97 -7.18
N LYS A 150 7.89 8.99 -7.98
CA LYS A 150 7.16 10.22 -8.32
C LYS A 150 6.54 10.87 -7.08
N SER A 151 5.89 10.10 -6.21
CA SER A 151 5.29 10.61 -4.97
C SER A 151 6.34 11.22 -4.04
N ILE A 152 7.48 10.55 -3.84
CA ILE A 152 8.59 11.07 -3.03
C ILE A 152 9.11 12.39 -3.61
N SER A 153 9.24 12.46 -4.94
CA SER A 153 9.68 13.68 -5.61
C SER A 153 8.70 14.83 -5.42
N ALA A 154 7.39 14.57 -5.49
CA ALA A 154 6.34 15.55 -5.19
C ALA A 154 6.41 16.03 -3.72
N CYS A 155 6.48 15.11 -2.75
CA CYS A 155 6.61 15.46 -1.33
C CYS A 155 7.88 16.29 -1.05
N LYS A 156 8.99 16.03 -1.73
CA LYS A 156 10.20 16.85 -1.62
C LYS A 156 10.00 18.28 -2.12
N VAL A 157 9.20 18.47 -3.17
CA VAL A 157 8.85 19.81 -3.67
C VAL A 157 7.93 20.52 -2.67
N GLU A 158 6.91 19.83 -2.17
CA GLU A 158 6.00 20.36 -1.14
C GLU A 158 6.76 20.78 0.13
N ALA A 159 7.71 19.97 0.59
CA ALA A 159 8.55 20.29 1.74
C ALA A 159 9.36 21.58 1.53
N LYS A 160 9.89 21.82 0.31
CA LYS A 160 10.59 23.08 -0.02
C LYS A 160 9.63 24.28 0.02
N VAL A 161 8.40 24.10 -0.47
CA VAL A 161 7.36 25.15 -0.43
C VAL A 161 7.01 25.47 1.02
N LEU A 162 6.76 24.47 1.86
CA LEU A 162 6.49 24.66 3.28
C LEU A 162 7.63 25.38 4.00
N HIS A 163 8.89 25.00 3.72
CA HIS A 163 10.04 25.69 4.29
C HIS A 163 10.09 27.16 3.88
N THR A 164 9.74 27.47 2.63
CA THR A 164 9.64 28.86 2.15
C THR A 164 8.55 29.63 2.90
N TRP A 165 7.39 29.02 3.14
CA TRP A 165 6.30 29.62 3.92
C TRP A 165 6.67 29.83 5.39
N ILE A 166 7.37 28.87 6.00
CA ILE A 166 7.87 29.01 7.37
C ILE A 166 8.78 30.24 7.47
N ASN A 167 9.78 30.33 6.60
CA ASN A 167 10.70 31.47 6.59
C ASN A 167 9.95 32.80 6.38
N PHE A 168 9.00 32.84 5.44
CA PHE A 168 8.17 34.03 5.22
C PHE A 168 7.37 34.44 6.46
N LEU A 169 6.77 33.49 7.18
CA LEU A 169 6.00 33.76 8.39
C LEU A 169 6.90 34.23 9.54
N GLU A 170 8.08 33.61 9.70
CA GLU A 170 9.08 34.01 10.69
C GLU A 170 9.59 35.43 10.43
N ASP A 171 9.97 35.73 9.19
CA ASP A 171 10.42 37.08 8.77
C ASP A 171 9.32 38.12 8.97
N THR A 172 8.08 37.79 8.60
CA THR A 172 6.92 38.68 8.79
C THR A 172 6.65 38.94 10.27
N TRP A 173 6.75 37.91 11.10
CA TRP A 173 6.58 38.05 12.55
C TRP A 173 7.65 38.94 13.17
N LEU A 174 8.92 38.76 12.79
CA LEU A 174 10.03 39.62 13.22
C LEU A 174 9.79 41.07 12.82
N LEU A 175 9.38 41.31 11.57
CA LEU A 175 9.08 42.66 11.08
C LEU A 175 7.94 43.30 11.87
N GLN A 176 6.82 42.60 12.05
CA GLN A 176 5.67 43.12 12.81
C GLN A 176 6.02 43.39 14.27
N SER A 177 6.74 42.46 14.91
CA SER A 177 7.17 42.62 16.31
C SER A 177 8.07 43.84 16.48
N SER A 178 9.07 44.01 15.60
CA SER A 178 9.96 45.16 15.64
C SER A 178 9.23 46.49 15.39
N TYR A 179 8.25 46.50 14.49
CA TYR A 179 7.41 47.67 14.24
C TYR A 179 6.57 48.04 15.48
N VAL A 180 5.91 47.05 16.10
CA VAL A 180 5.12 47.26 17.32
C VAL A 180 6.00 47.76 18.46
N GLU A 181 7.18 47.16 18.65
CA GLU A 181 8.13 47.58 19.68
C GLU A 181 8.60 49.03 19.46
N THR A 182 8.95 49.38 18.23
CA THR A 182 9.35 50.75 17.86
C THR A 182 8.22 51.75 18.07
N LYS A 183 6.97 51.38 17.69
CA LYS A 183 5.79 52.24 17.90
C LYS A 183 5.46 52.40 19.36
N ASN A 184 5.54 51.33 20.15
CA ASN A 184 5.31 51.40 21.59
C ASN A 184 6.36 52.30 22.26
N LYS A 185 7.63 52.16 21.89
CA LYS A 185 8.70 53.05 22.36
C LYS A 185 8.43 54.51 21.99
N GLN A 186 8.01 54.79 20.76
CA GLN A 186 7.62 56.13 20.32
C GLN A 186 6.48 56.71 21.18
N VAL A 187 5.45 55.91 21.47
CA VAL A 187 4.31 56.32 22.31
C VAL A 187 4.75 56.59 23.75
N VAL A 188 5.62 55.74 24.32
CA VAL A 188 6.17 55.96 25.66
C VAL A 188 6.99 57.25 25.72
N GLU A 189 7.89 57.49 24.76
CA GLU A 189 8.68 58.72 24.69
C GLU A 189 7.82 59.98 24.50
N GLU A 190 6.70 59.89 23.77
CA GLU A 190 5.74 60.99 23.60
C GLU A 190 4.92 61.24 24.87
N LEU A 191 4.53 60.17 25.57
CA LEU A 191 3.83 60.26 26.86
C LEU A 191 4.71 60.90 27.94
N GLU A 192 5.97 60.50 28.04
CA GLU A 192 6.97 61.11 28.94
C GLU A 192 7.14 62.61 28.64
N ARG A 193 7.27 62.99 27.36
CA ARG A 193 7.34 64.41 26.97
C ARG A 193 6.08 65.19 27.36
N HIS A 194 4.89 64.61 27.17
CA HIS A 194 3.64 65.26 27.57
C HIS A 194 3.52 65.39 29.10
N GLU A 195 4.02 64.40 29.84
CA GLU A 195 4.11 64.45 31.30
C GLU A 195 4.99 65.62 31.76
N ASP A 196 6.17 65.81 31.16
CA ASP A 196 7.05 66.95 31.42
C ASP A 196 6.37 68.30 31.12
N TYR A 197 5.67 68.41 29.97
CA TYR A 197 4.91 69.63 29.64
C TYR A 197 3.81 69.92 30.67
N PHE A 198 3.09 68.89 31.11
CA PHE A 198 2.03 69.04 32.09
C PHE A 198 2.56 69.47 33.46
N VAL A 199 3.66 68.86 33.93
CA VAL A 199 4.32 69.25 35.19
C VAL A 199 4.78 70.70 35.13
N ASN A 200 5.43 71.12 34.03
CA ASN A 200 5.86 72.51 33.84
C ASN A 200 4.69 73.50 33.79
N PHE A 201 3.59 73.13 33.13
CA PHE A 201 2.37 73.92 33.10
C PHE A 201 1.78 74.08 34.51
N ALA A 202 1.68 72.99 35.27
CA ALA A 202 1.19 73.00 36.64
C ALA A 202 2.06 73.88 37.55
N ILE A 203 3.40 73.77 37.48
CA ILE A 203 4.32 74.63 38.23
C ILE A 203 4.08 76.10 37.89
N THR A 204 3.95 76.42 36.60
CA THR A 204 3.76 77.80 36.12
C THR A 204 2.42 78.38 36.63
N LEU A 205 1.35 77.60 36.50
CA LEU A 205 0.00 77.99 36.93
C LEU A 205 -0.10 78.15 38.45
N LEU A 206 0.35 77.16 39.22
CA LEU A 206 0.35 77.22 40.68
C LEU A 206 1.22 78.37 41.20
N SER A 207 2.39 78.59 40.60
CA SER A 207 3.25 79.74 40.95
C SER A 207 2.57 81.08 40.69
N ALA A 208 1.83 81.21 39.58
CA ALA A 208 1.07 82.40 39.27
C ALA A 208 -0.05 82.64 40.30
N TYR A 209 -0.83 81.60 40.61
CA TYR A 209 -1.89 81.68 41.62
C TYR A 209 -1.35 82.00 43.01
N LYS A 210 -0.26 81.36 43.45
CA LYS A 210 0.40 81.70 44.74
C LYS A 210 0.76 83.19 44.82
N LYS A 211 1.31 83.76 43.73
CA LYS A 211 1.68 85.18 43.65
C LYS A 211 0.47 86.12 43.68
N GLU A 212 -0.67 85.69 43.15
CA GLU A 212 -1.90 86.48 43.10
C GLU A 212 -2.71 86.40 44.40
N LEU A 213 -2.81 85.19 44.98
CA LEU A 213 -3.54 84.91 46.22
C LEU A 213 -2.94 85.66 47.42
N GLY A 214 -1.62 85.64 47.59
CA GLY A 214 -0.95 86.23 48.77
C GLY A 214 -1.30 87.71 49.00
N PRO A 215 -1.07 88.60 48.02
CA PRO A 215 -1.45 90.01 48.11
C PRO A 215 -2.96 90.21 48.26
N SER A 216 -3.78 89.40 47.59
CA SER A 216 -5.24 89.50 47.63
C SER A 216 -5.80 89.15 49.01
N ILE A 217 -5.36 88.04 49.60
CA ILE A 217 -5.72 87.61 50.97
C ILE A 217 -5.19 88.61 51.99
N SER A 218 -3.94 89.08 51.84
CA SER A 218 -3.36 90.11 52.72
C SER A 218 -4.16 91.42 52.68
N ARG A 219 -4.66 91.79 51.50
CA ARG A 219 -5.47 92.99 51.31
C ARG A 219 -6.84 92.84 51.97
N ILE A 220 -7.51 91.70 51.78
CA ILE A 220 -8.78 91.35 52.44
C ILE A 220 -8.60 91.35 53.96
N SER A 221 -7.57 90.67 54.48
CA SER A 221 -7.23 90.62 55.90
C SER A 221 -7.03 92.03 56.49
N LYS A 222 -6.26 92.90 55.82
CA LYS A 222 -6.09 94.30 56.24
C LYS A 222 -7.40 95.09 56.27
N PHE A 223 -8.28 94.90 55.29
CA PHE A 223 -9.60 95.53 55.31
C PHE A 223 -10.43 95.05 56.50
N VAL A 224 -10.50 93.73 56.73
CA VAL A 224 -11.21 93.13 57.86
C VAL A 224 -10.66 93.63 59.21
N GLU A 225 -9.34 93.64 59.40
CA GLU A 225 -8.70 94.13 60.62
C GLU A 225 -8.98 95.62 60.87
N ASN A 226 -8.90 96.45 59.83
CA ASN A 226 -9.16 97.88 59.95
C ASN A 226 -10.64 98.16 60.25
N LEU A 227 -11.58 97.40 59.65
CA LEU A 227 -13.00 97.45 59.97
C LEU A 227 -13.26 97.04 61.43
N LYS A 228 -12.59 96.00 61.92
CA LYS A 228 -12.70 95.53 63.31
C LYS A 228 -12.19 96.57 64.31
N LYS A 229 -11.00 97.13 64.08
CA LYS A 229 -10.41 98.22 64.92
C LYS A 229 -11.34 99.43 65.00
N LEU A 230 -12.01 99.76 63.91
CA LEU A 230 -12.92 100.89 63.85
C LEU A 230 -14.27 100.62 64.52
N SER A 231 -14.74 99.37 64.53
CA SER A 231 -15.90 98.93 65.32
C SER A 231 -15.64 98.99 66.83
N GLU A 232 -14.40 98.68 67.26
CA GLU A 232 -13.99 98.75 68.68
C GLU A 232 -13.74 100.19 69.14
N SER A 233 -13.32 101.09 68.24
CA SER A 233 -13.14 102.52 68.50
C SER A 233 -14.45 103.32 68.55
N ALA A 234 -15.57 102.80 68.04
CA ALA A 234 -16.86 103.50 67.94
C ALA A 234 -17.69 103.50 69.23
N ARG A 235 -17.06 103.34 70.41
CA ARG A 235 -17.74 103.48 71.71
C ARG A 235 -17.48 104.80 72.43
N ASN A 236 -16.66 105.69 71.89
CA ASN A 236 -16.48 107.03 72.45
C ASN A 236 -16.32 108.07 71.35
N ASP A 237 -17.12 109.12 71.48
CA ASP A 237 -17.08 110.44 70.84
C ASP A 237 -17.95 110.66 69.59
N ASP A 238 -19.05 111.39 69.82
CA ASP A 238 -19.93 111.99 68.82
C ASP A 238 -19.24 113.24 68.24
N SER A 239 -18.64 113.10 67.06
CA SER A 239 -18.40 114.29 66.22
C SER A 239 -18.62 113.99 64.75
N LYS A 240 -19.40 114.88 64.13
CA LYS A 240 -19.72 114.90 62.70
C LYS A 240 -18.49 115.26 61.90
N GLU A 241 -17.74 114.26 61.47
CA GLU A 241 -16.83 114.37 60.34
C GLU A 241 -16.78 113.00 59.64
N SER A 242 -16.83 113.03 58.31
CA SER A 242 -16.97 111.88 57.39
C SER A 242 -16.62 110.51 57.99
N ASN A 243 -17.63 109.65 58.20
CA ASN A 243 -17.47 108.32 58.80
C ASN A 243 -16.30 107.55 58.13
N PRO A 244 -15.13 107.41 58.76
CA PRO A 244 -14.00 106.66 58.17
C PRO A 244 -14.39 105.19 57.96
N ARG A 245 -15.38 104.72 58.73
CA ARG A 245 -15.96 103.38 58.62
C ARG A 245 -16.79 103.20 57.37
N LYS A 246 -17.64 104.17 57.00
CA LYS A 246 -18.40 104.09 55.74
C LYS A 246 -17.47 104.10 54.54
N HIS A 247 -16.39 104.90 54.55
CA HIS A 247 -15.42 104.89 53.44
C HIS A 247 -14.67 103.56 53.31
N LEU A 248 -14.30 102.93 54.44
CA LEU A 248 -13.60 101.64 54.43
C LEU A 248 -14.54 100.47 54.15
N GLU A 249 -15.81 100.54 54.59
CA GLU A 249 -16.87 99.59 54.22
C GLU A 249 -17.22 99.75 52.74
N GLU A 250 -17.24 100.97 52.19
CA GLU A 250 -17.46 101.24 50.77
C GLU A 250 -16.22 100.94 49.91
N GLU A 251 -15.01 100.98 50.48
CA GLU A 251 -13.78 100.48 49.84
C GLU A 251 -13.72 98.96 49.91
N TYR A 252 -14.02 98.29 51.03
CA TYR A 252 -14.14 96.83 51.13
C TYR A 252 -15.26 96.30 50.24
N LEU A 253 -16.45 96.90 50.32
CA LEU A 253 -17.56 96.65 49.41
C LEU A 253 -17.18 97.08 48.01
N GLY A 254 -16.34 98.10 47.81
CA GLY A 254 -15.75 98.51 46.54
C GLY A 254 -14.65 97.57 46.05
N TYR A 255 -14.04 96.75 46.89
CA TYR A 255 -13.18 95.62 46.51
C TYR A 255 -14.05 94.39 46.25
N GLU A 256 -15.20 94.25 46.91
CA GLU A 256 -16.27 93.32 46.54
C GLU A 256 -17.03 93.79 45.28
N THR A 257 -17.07 95.09 44.93
CA THR A 257 -17.96 95.72 43.91
C THR A 257 -17.22 96.36 42.72
N LYS A 258 -15.94 96.71 42.84
CA LYS A 258 -15.04 96.81 41.67
C LYS A 258 -14.65 95.41 41.16
N SER A 259 -14.98 94.39 41.96
CA SER A 259 -15.28 93.01 41.57
C SER A 259 -16.67 92.82 40.91
N TYR A 260 -17.61 93.77 41.04
CA TYR A 260 -18.91 93.77 40.32
C TYR A 260 -18.85 94.40 38.92
N LEU A 261 -17.77 95.09 38.55
CA LEU A 261 -17.63 95.65 37.19
C LEU A 261 -16.58 94.92 36.33
N LEU A 262 -16.52 93.60 36.46
CA LEU A 262 -16.21 92.62 35.42
C LEU A 262 -16.37 91.25 36.10
N THR A 263 -17.25 90.41 35.56
CA THR A 263 -17.71 89.09 36.06
C THR A 263 -16.68 88.15 36.72
N VAL A 264 -16.06 88.51 37.86
CA VAL A 264 -15.27 87.60 38.72
C VAL A 264 -14.83 88.31 40.03
N SER A 265 -15.29 87.84 41.21
CA SER A 265 -14.57 87.81 42.52
C SER A 265 -15.22 88.37 43.81
N PRO A 266 -16.09 87.59 44.48
CA PRO A 266 -15.60 86.65 45.51
C PRO A 266 -15.30 85.25 44.94
N PHE A 267 -15.83 85.04 43.74
CA PHE A 267 -15.56 83.93 42.87
C PHE A 267 -14.09 83.74 42.46
N GLN A 268 -13.17 84.72 42.33
CA GLN A 268 -11.81 84.41 41.81
C GLN A 268 -10.98 83.62 42.80
N ILE A 269 -10.92 84.02 44.06
CA ILE A 269 -10.16 83.28 45.09
C ILE A 269 -10.73 81.85 45.21
N ILE A 270 -12.07 81.73 45.25
CA ILE A 270 -12.77 80.42 45.30
C ILE A 270 -12.57 79.60 44.01
N THR A 271 -12.57 80.24 42.84
CA THR A 271 -12.35 79.59 41.53
C THR A 271 -10.90 79.14 41.39
N ILE A 272 -9.93 79.96 41.83
CA ILE A 272 -8.51 79.60 41.88
C ILE A 272 -8.34 78.37 42.76
N PHE A 273 -8.92 78.36 43.98
CA PHE A 273 -8.87 77.20 44.86
C PHE A 273 -9.57 75.96 44.26
N SER A 274 -10.67 76.13 43.53
CA SER A 274 -11.34 75.02 42.81
C SER A 274 -10.49 74.46 41.67
N VAL A 275 -9.83 75.32 40.89
CA VAL A 275 -8.90 74.90 39.82
C VAL A 275 -7.68 74.19 40.41
N VAL A 276 -7.14 74.70 41.52
CA VAL A 276 -6.05 74.06 42.26
C VAL A 276 -6.49 72.69 42.78
N GLU A 277 -7.72 72.55 43.28
CA GLU A 277 -8.27 71.27 43.72
C GLU A 277 -8.37 70.26 42.57
N ASN A 278 -8.92 70.68 41.43
CA ASN A 278 -9.04 69.83 40.25
C ASN A 278 -7.66 69.40 39.72
N LEU A 279 -6.70 70.33 39.71
CA LEU A 279 -5.32 70.03 39.35
C LEU A 279 -4.70 69.03 40.34
N ARG A 280 -4.94 69.21 41.64
CA ARG A 280 -4.50 68.31 42.71
C ARG A 280 -5.08 66.91 42.54
N GLU A 281 -6.35 66.78 42.19
CA GLU A 281 -6.98 65.49 41.88
C GLU A 281 -6.32 64.82 40.67
N HIS A 282 -6.00 65.55 39.61
CA HIS A 282 -5.31 65.01 38.43
C HIS A 282 -3.88 64.51 38.71
N PHE A 283 -3.17 65.10 39.68
CA PHE A 283 -1.88 64.61 40.16
C PHE A 283 -2.02 63.40 41.11
N ASN A 284 -3.14 63.31 41.84
CA ASN A 284 -3.39 62.23 42.80
C ASN A 284 -4.08 61.00 42.19
N ALA A 285 -4.76 61.17 41.05
CA ALA A 285 -5.35 60.10 40.27
C ALA A 285 -4.26 59.09 39.90
N LYS A 286 -4.49 57.81 40.25
CA LYS A 286 -3.60 56.70 39.88
C LYS A 286 -3.67 56.47 38.37
N HIS A 287 -2.92 57.24 37.60
CA HIS A 287 -2.52 56.82 36.27
C HIS A 287 -1.35 55.85 36.45
N GLY A 288 -1.48 54.61 35.95
CA GLY A 288 -0.49 53.56 36.13
C GLY A 288 0.90 53.98 35.64
N THR A 289 1.96 53.50 36.29
CA THR A 289 3.41 53.66 35.97
C THR A 289 3.95 55.05 35.60
N THR A 290 3.12 56.10 35.50
CA THR A 290 3.57 57.47 35.21
C THR A 290 3.99 58.14 36.51
N SER A 291 5.20 58.69 36.52
CA SER A 291 5.93 59.26 37.66
C SER A 291 5.42 60.63 38.10
N ARG A 292 4.18 61.00 37.72
CA ARG A 292 3.57 62.31 37.92
C ARG A 292 3.61 62.82 39.36
N LYS A 293 3.80 61.90 40.31
CA LYS A 293 3.58 62.09 41.75
C LYS A 293 4.74 62.69 42.54
N ASP A 294 5.94 62.78 41.97
CA ASP A 294 7.15 62.99 42.79
C ASP A 294 7.94 64.28 42.51
N ASP A 295 7.39 65.24 41.75
CA ASP A 295 8.04 66.55 41.63
C ASP A 295 7.91 67.34 42.95
N PRO A 296 9.03 67.60 43.66
CA PRO A 296 9.00 68.22 44.99
C PRO A 296 8.49 69.66 44.94
N LYS A 297 8.65 70.34 43.81
CA LYS A 297 8.27 71.75 43.62
C LYS A 297 6.78 71.90 43.38
N VAL A 298 6.15 70.97 42.64
CA VAL A 298 4.69 70.93 42.50
C VAL A 298 4.03 70.71 43.87
N LYS A 299 4.57 69.77 44.66
CA LYS A 299 4.06 69.48 45.99
C LYS A 299 4.18 70.67 46.94
N GLU A 300 5.34 71.31 46.97
CA GLU A 300 5.56 72.53 47.77
C GLU A 300 4.56 73.64 47.39
N LEU A 301 4.31 73.85 46.09
CA LEU A 301 3.34 74.85 45.62
C LEU A 301 1.89 74.53 46.03
N PHE A 302 1.49 73.25 46.03
CA PHE A 302 0.18 72.86 46.55
C PHE A 302 0.07 73.13 48.05
N ASP A 303 1.09 72.77 48.83
CA ASP A 303 1.13 72.99 50.28
C ASP A 303 1.10 74.49 50.62
N ASP A 304 1.84 75.30 49.86
CA ASP A 304 1.85 76.77 50.01
C ASP A 304 0.48 77.41 49.72
N ILE A 305 -0.22 76.95 48.67
CA ILE A 305 -1.54 77.46 48.32
C ILE A 305 -2.59 76.97 49.33
N GLU A 306 -2.47 75.75 49.84
CA GLU A 306 -3.32 75.23 50.90
C GLU A 306 -3.16 76.04 52.20
N LYS A 307 -1.93 76.44 52.53
CA LYS A 307 -1.69 77.36 53.63
C LYS A 307 -2.40 78.71 53.42
N LEU A 308 -2.32 79.27 52.21
CA LEU A 308 -3.06 80.49 51.85
C LEU A 308 -4.59 80.27 51.91
N ARG A 309 -5.10 79.09 51.58
CA ARG A 309 -6.51 78.72 51.74
C ARG A 309 -6.94 78.79 53.19
N VAL A 310 -6.18 78.15 54.09
CA VAL A 310 -6.46 78.19 55.53
C VAL A 310 -6.39 79.63 56.07
N GLU A 311 -5.40 80.42 55.64
CA GLU A 311 -5.31 81.85 55.97
C GLU A 311 -6.54 82.63 55.50
N PHE A 312 -7.07 82.33 54.31
CA PHE A 312 -8.30 82.96 53.80
C PHE A 312 -9.55 82.53 54.59
N GLU A 313 -9.71 81.23 54.88
CA GLU A 313 -10.87 80.68 55.60
C GLU A 313 -10.95 81.15 57.06
N THR A 314 -9.81 81.52 57.67
CA THR A 314 -9.75 82.11 59.01
C THR A 314 -10.16 83.58 59.07
N ILE A 315 -10.23 84.28 57.93
CA ILE A 315 -10.75 85.65 57.85
C ILE A 315 -12.28 85.58 57.85
N GLU A 316 -12.89 85.79 59.01
CA GLU A 316 -14.35 85.87 59.14
C GLU A 316 -14.88 87.12 58.42
N ARG A 317 -15.95 86.97 57.62
CA ARG A 317 -16.58 88.08 56.89
C ARG A 317 -17.04 89.16 57.89
N PRO A 318 -16.56 90.41 57.80
CA PRO A 318 -17.00 91.49 58.69
C PRO A 318 -18.51 91.76 58.53
N ILE A 319 -19.19 92.06 59.64
CA ILE A 319 -20.57 92.52 59.61
C ILE A 319 -20.57 93.97 59.10
N LEU A 320 -21.02 94.17 57.85
CA LEU A 320 -21.13 95.49 57.23
C LEU A 320 -22.42 96.19 57.70
N GLU A 321 -22.28 97.34 58.36
CA GLU A 321 -23.44 98.11 58.84
C GLU A 321 -24.26 98.72 57.68
N MET A 322 -23.67 98.81 56.48
CA MET A 322 -24.40 99.22 55.26
C MET A 322 -25.36 98.15 54.70
N GLU A 323 -25.12 96.86 54.95
CA GLU A 323 -25.99 95.76 54.50
C GLU A 323 -27.14 95.46 55.48
N THR A 324 -27.15 96.05 56.67
CA THR A 324 -28.17 95.81 57.71
C THR A 324 -28.99 97.07 58.01
N PRO A 325 -30.24 97.20 57.50
CA PRO A 325 -31.16 98.23 57.95
C PRO A 325 -31.67 97.91 59.36
N LYS A 326 -31.75 98.92 60.22
CA LYS A 326 -32.20 98.86 61.63
C LYS A 326 -33.71 99.15 61.73
N VAL A 327 -34.43 98.46 62.65
CA VAL A 327 -35.75 98.81 63.29
C VAL A 327 -37.01 98.51 62.42
N ASP A 328 -38.15 97.93 62.83
CA ASP A 328 -38.71 97.32 64.06
C ASP A 328 -40.01 96.53 63.73
N SER A 329 -40.18 95.34 64.34
CA SER A 329 -41.37 94.75 65.03
C SER A 329 -42.79 94.69 64.35
N PRO A 330 -43.79 93.96 64.90
CA PRO A 330 -44.41 92.78 64.25
C PRO A 330 -45.92 92.93 63.95
N ASP A 331 -46.46 92.11 63.03
CA ASP A 331 -47.81 91.55 63.25
C ASP A 331 -48.14 90.31 62.41
N GLU A 332 -48.93 89.45 63.03
CA GLU A 332 -49.64 88.28 62.52
C GLU A 332 -50.79 88.74 61.56
N ARG A 333 -51.53 87.97 60.75
CA ARG A 333 -52.05 86.60 60.84
C ARG A 333 -52.93 86.31 59.58
N LEU A 334 -53.11 85.02 59.24
CA LEU A 334 -54.23 84.35 58.49
C LEU A 334 -54.25 84.39 56.93
N GLN A 335 -54.59 83.34 56.16
CA GLN A 335 -54.97 81.94 56.41
C GLN A 335 -55.00 81.11 55.10
N GLU A 336 -54.63 79.82 55.20
CA GLU A 336 -55.19 78.56 54.64
C GLU A 336 -55.74 78.48 53.20
N ILE A 337 -55.45 77.40 52.44
CA ILE A 337 -56.22 76.14 52.48
C ILE A 337 -55.43 74.93 51.90
N LEU A 338 -55.34 73.89 52.74
CA LEU A 338 -55.40 72.42 52.53
C LEU A 338 -54.18 71.58 52.06
N SER A 339 -53.80 70.72 53.01
CA SER A 339 -52.92 69.52 53.06
C SER A 339 -53.69 68.25 52.62
N PRO A 340 -53.26 66.96 52.82
CA PRO A 340 -51.97 66.40 53.32
C PRO A 340 -51.42 65.12 52.61
N HIS A 341 -50.08 64.97 52.57
CA HIS A 341 -49.20 63.89 53.17
C HIS A 341 -49.57 62.36 53.15
N PRO A 342 -48.64 61.41 53.50
CA PRO A 342 -47.23 61.09 53.11
C PRO A 342 -46.99 59.51 53.11
N PRO A 343 -45.86 58.88 53.56
CA PRO A 343 -44.38 58.99 53.32
C PRO A 343 -43.64 57.63 52.98
N LEU A 344 -42.33 57.74 52.64
CA LEU A 344 -41.12 56.87 52.87
C LEU A 344 -41.22 55.31 52.75
N GLU A 345 -40.25 54.54 52.23
CA GLU A 345 -38.85 54.39 52.71
C GLU A 345 -38.02 53.44 51.79
N SER A 346 -36.71 53.40 52.07
CA SER A 346 -35.56 52.61 51.56
C SER A 346 -35.76 51.10 51.23
N THR A 347 -34.90 50.50 50.39
CA THR A 347 -33.94 49.39 50.70
C THR A 347 -33.35 48.72 49.43
N GLN A 348 -32.05 48.35 49.45
CA GLN A 348 -31.33 47.47 48.47
C GLN A 348 -31.81 45.99 48.50
N PRO A 349 -31.35 45.08 47.60
CA PRO A 349 -30.20 44.18 47.93
C PRO A 349 -29.28 43.78 46.71
N LYS A 350 -27.95 43.62 46.85
CA LYS A 350 -27.09 42.40 47.09
C LYS A 350 -27.50 41.12 46.30
N LEU A 351 -26.71 40.60 45.36
CA LEU A 351 -25.44 39.80 45.43
C LEU A 351 -25.59 38.43 46.10
N ASP A 352 -25.31 37.36 45.33
CA ASP A 352 -24.61 36.09 45.68
C ASP A 352 -25.12 34.95 44.78
N THR A 353 -24.40 33.91 44.37
CA THR A 353 -22.98 33.49 44.37
C THR A 353 -22.98 32.12 43.67
N LYS A 354 -21.89 31.77 42.96
CA LYS A 354 -21.30 30.44 42.61
C LYS A 354 -22.25 29.22 42.46
N GLU A 355 -22.03 28.30 41.52
CA GLU A 355 -20.88 27.39 41.48
C GLU A 355 -21.03 26.44 40.27
N ASN A 356 -19.91 26.01 39.69
CA ASN A 356 -19.80 24.94 38.69
C ASN A 356 -19.33 23.66 39.41
N PRO A 357 -19.67 22.44 38.97
CA PRO A 357 -18.62 21.69 38.27
C PRO A 357 -19.08 20.73 37.15
N LYS A 358 -18.25 20.71 36.09
CA LYS A 358 -17.91 19.65 35.11
C LYS A 358 -18.67 18.30 35.18
N THR A 359 -19.19 17.83 34.04
CA THR A 359 -18.72 16.60 33.33
C THR A 359 -19.13 16.65 31.84
N GLN A 360 -18.22 16.30 30.93
CA GLN A 360 -18.41 16.10 29.48
C GLN A 360 -19.08 14.72 29.18
N PRO A 361 -19.23 14.26 27.91
CA PRO A 361 -19.91 14.83 26.73
C PRO A 361 -20.78 13.78 26.00
N LYS A 362 -21.72 14.19 25.12
CA LYS A 362 -21.98 13.66 23.74
C LYS A 362 -23.33 14.11 23.15
N PRO A 363 -23.55 13.98 21.82
CA PRO A 363 -24.02 15.08 20.97
C PRO A 363 -25.35 14.78 20.26
N ASP A 364 -25.93 15.81 19.64
CA ASP A 364 -27.05 15.74 18.71
C ASP A 364 -27.15 17.15 18.07
N THR A 365 -27.31 17.41 16.77
CA THR A 365 -27.65 16.63 15.57
C THR A 365 -27.35 17.53 14.34
N LYS A 366 -27.24 16.91 13.14
CA LYS A 366 -27.45 17.46 11.75
C LYS A 366 -26.24 18.16 11.10
N GLU A 367 -25.79 17.86 9.86
CA GLU A 367 -26.26 17.17 8.63
C GLU A 367 -24.99 16.78 7.80
N ASN A 368 -24.71 15.51 7.46
CA ASN A 368 -25.00 14.70 6.23
C ASN A 368 -24.29 15.14 4.92
N PRO A 369 -24.09 14.27 3.89
CA PRO A 369 -23.48 12.92 3.81
C PRO A 369 -22.25 12.88 2.86
N GLU A 370 -21.42 11.84 2.94
CA GLU A 370 -20.82 11.21 1.73
C GLU A 370 -20.13 9.91 2.16
N THR A 371 -20.89 8.82 2.06
CA THR A 371 -20.41 7.44 2.25
C THR A 371 -20.28 6.79 0.89
N GLN A 372 -19.18 6.07 0.70
CA GLN A 372 -18.85 5.23 -0.45
C GLN A 372 -20.01 4.30 -0.87
N PRO A 373 -20.11 3.97 -2.17
CA PRO A 373 -21.13 3.07 -2.67
C PRO A 373 -20.81 1.63 -2.26
N VAL A 374 -21.72 1.00 -1.53
CA VAL A 374 -21.83 -0.46 -1.46
C VAL A 374 -22.40 -0.91 -2.81
N LEU A 375 -21.54 -1.45 -3.67
CA LEU A 375 -21.98 -2.08 -4.91
C LEU A 375 -22.52 -3.48 -4.58
N ASP A 376 -23.79 -3.67 -4.93
CA ASP A 376 -24.52 -4.92 -4.80
C ASP A 376 -23.95 -5.96 -5.77
N ALA A 377 -23.20 -6.93 -5.24
CA ALA A 377 -22.57 -8.00 -6.02
C ALA A 377 -23.58 -8.88 -6.79
N ALA A 378 -24.86 -8.88 -6.39
CA ALA A 378 -25.91 -9.60 -7.10
C ALA A 378 -26.35 -8.90 -8.39
N ALA A 379 -26.26 -7.56 -8.44
CA ALA A 379 -26.63 -6.78 -9.62
C ALA A 379 -25.54 -6.81 -10.73
N GLU A 380 -24.27 -6.93 -10.35
CA GLU A 380 -23.15 -7.09 -11.28
C GLU A 380 -23.14 -8.49 -11.94
N LEU A 381 -23.52 -9.54 -11.21
CA LEU A 381 -23.66 -10.90 -11.76
C LEU A 381 -24.78 -11.00 -12.82
N ALA A 382 -25.92 -10.33 -12.59
CA ALA A 382 -27.01 -10.28 -13.55
C ALA A 382 -26.67 -9.49 -14.83
N LYS A 383 -25.71 -8.56 -14.75
CA LYS A 383 -25.22 -7.78 -15.90
C LYS A 383 -24.20 -8.55 -16.74
N LEU A 384 -23.34 -9.36 -16.10
CA LEU A 384 -22.38 -10.26 -16.77
C LEU A 384 -23.06 -11.44 -17.48
N GLU A 385 -24.16 -11.98 -16.91
CA GLU A 385 -24.94 -13.05 -17.55
C GLU A 385 -25.75 -12.55 -18.76
N SER A 386 -26.03 -11.25 -18.83
CA SER A 386 -26.66 -10.58 -19.99
C SER A 386 -25.66 -10.24 -21.11
N GLU A 387 -24.38 -10.04 -20.78
CA GLU A 387 -23.28 -9.81 -21.74
C GLU A 387 -22.81 -11.10 -22.42
N PHE A 388 -23.01 -12.26 -21.78
CA PHE A 388 -22.90 -13.56 -22.45
C PHE A 388 -24.19 -13.85 -23.24
N GLY A 389 -24.25 -13.29 -24.45
CA GLY A 389 -25.30 -13.59 -25.41
C GLY A 389 -25.54 -15.09 -25.52
N LYS A 390 -26.82 -15.49 -25.52
CA LYS A 390 -27.29 -16.87 -25.74
C LYS A 390 -26.56 -17.51 -26.93
N VAL A 391 -25.57 -18.35 -26.67
CA VAL A 391 -25.05 -19.30 -27.66
C VAL A 391 -25.87 -20.58 -27.52
N ASN A 392 -27.07 -20.54 -28.09
CA ASN A 392 -27.86 -21.71 -28.44
C ASN A 392 -28.44 -21.43 -29.82
N GLN A 393 -27.65 -21.68 -30.87
CA GLN A 393 -28.18 -21.96 -32.19
C GLN A 393 -27.11 -22.66 -33.06
N ASP A 394 -27.29 -23.98 -33.20
CA ASP A 394 -27.07 -24.80 -34.39
C ASP A 394 -25.90 -24.44 -35.32
N TYR A 395 -24.77 -25.15 -35.16
CA TYR A 395 -23.86 -25.43 -36.27
C TYR A 395 -24.03 -26.89 -36.69
N THR A 396 -24.66 -27.06 -37.84
CA THR A 396 -24.76 -28.28 -38.64
C THR A 396 -23.38 -28.83 -39.02
N SER A 397 -23.20 -30.12 -38.81
CA SER A 397 -21.96 -30.89 -39.01
C SER A 397 -21.63 -31.20 -40.48
N GLU A 398 -21.91 -30.29 -41.42
CA GLU A 398 -21.98 -30.65 -42.84
C GLU A 398 -21.43 -29.56 -43.77
N GLU A 399 -20.29 -28.94 -43.46
CA GLU A 399 -19.53 -28.15 -44.45
C GLU A 399 -18.08 -27.83 -44.01
N ILE A 400 -17.30 -28.84 -43.60
CA ILE A 400 -15.83 -28.76 -43.64
C ILE A 400 -15.32 -30.08 -44.22
N GLY A 401 -15.63 -30.29 -45.49
CA GLY A 401 -15.07 -31.33 -46.35
C GLY A 401 -14.57 -30.66 -47.62
N ASP A 402 -13.28 -30.31 -47.64
CA ASP A 402 -12.41 -30.27 -48.82
C ASP A 402 -11.03 -29.69 -48.42
N TRP A 403 -10.21 -30.51 -47.76
CA TRP A 403 -8.77 -30.28 -47.68
C TRP A 403 -8.09 -31.56 -48.16
N GLU A 404 -7.60 -31.50 -49.39
CA GLU A 404 -6.89 -32.53 -50.14
C GLU A 404 -5.81 -33.23 -49.28
N PHE A 405 -6.11 -34.42 -48.78
CA PHE A 405 -5.12 -35.32 -48.17
C PHE A 405 -5.16 -36.76 -48.74
N ASP A 406 -5.81 -36.94 -49.90
CA ASP A 406 -5.91 -38.25 -50.56
C ASP A 406 -4.78 -38.52 -51.59
N GLU A 407 -3.80 -37.61 -51.72
CA GLU A 407 -2.67 -37.80 -52.64
C GLU A 407 -1.55 -38.66 -52.04
N LEU A 408 -1.43 -38.75 -50.70
CA LEU A 408 -0.33 -39.47 -50.03
C LEU A 408 -0.61 -40.93 -49.69
N GLU A 409 -1.87 -41.40 -49.82
CA GLU A 409 -2.20 -42.81 -49.59
C GLU A 409 -2.10 -43.67 -50.88
N ARG A 410 -2.04 -43.04 -52.06
CA ARG A 410 -1.85 -43.74 -53.35
C ARG A 410 -0.40 -44.15 -53.64
N GLU A 411 0.57 -43.60 -52.90
CA GLU A 411 2.00 -43.90 -53.10
C GLU A 411 2.47 -45.15 -52.32
N LEU A 412 1.70 -45.61 -51.32
CA LEU A 412 1.99 -46.83 -50.56
C LEU A 412 1.48 -48.13 -51.20
N ILE A 413 0.52 -48.06 -52.14
CA ILE A 413 -0.03 -49.25 -52.83
C ILE A 413 0.69 -49.51 -54.17
N SER A 414 1.42 -48.54 -54.72
CA SER A 414 2.10 -48.70 -56.02
C SER A 414 3.56 -49.18 -55.93
N GLY A 415 4.08 -49.38 -54.71
CA GLY A 415 5.48 -49.74 -54.48
C GLY A 415 5.83 -51.23 -54.53
N ASP A 416 4.85 -52.14 -54.52
CA ASP A 416 5.11 -53.58 -54.30
C ASP A 416 5.09 -54.44 -55.58
N SER A 417 5.45 -53.84 -56.72
CA SER A 417 5.60 -54.59 -57.98
C SER A 417 6.82 -54.15 -58.81
N ALA A 418 8.00 -54.16 -58.22
CA ALA A 418 9.23 -54.18 -59.00
C ALA A 418 10.40 -54.80 -58.22
N SER A 419 11.01 -55.84 -58.84
CA SER A 419 12.28 -56.50 -58.49
C SER A 419 12.22 -57.54 -57.37
N GLY A 420 12.49 -58.84 -57.57
CA GLY A 420 13.10 -59.54 -58.70
C GLY A 420 14.30 -60.37 -58.26
N LYS A 421 14.28 -61.64 -58.66
CA LYS A 421 15.36 -62.66 -58.71
C LYS A 421 15.68 -63.45 -57.46
#